data_AF-A0A4Y2HUG1-F1
#
_entry.id   AF-A0A4Y2HUG1-F1
#
_cell.length_a   1.000
_cell.length_b   1.000
_cell.length_c   1.000
_cell.angle_alpha   90.00
_cell.angle_beta   90.00
_cell.angle_gamma   90.00
#
_symmetry.space_group_name_H-M   'P 1'
#
loop_
_entity.id
_entity.type
_entity.pdbx_description
1 polymer ?
#
loop_
_entity_poly.entity_id
_entity_poly.type
_entity_poly.pdbx_seq_one_letter_code
_entity_poly.pdbx_strand_id
1 'polypeptide(L)'
;MHRILIPTLSKLLRDDPTKWFKHVSNVQRIINSSTSSKTRYTPFELMMGSKMKNKEDVKVKELLHEEYLNHLMQERDEMSNDAKQNILKLQDSTIRHSRSLRLSCHLKYPVRDRS
;
A
#
# COMPACT_ATOMS: atom_id res chain seq x y z
N MET A 1 -10.19 0.59 3.25
CA MET A 1 -11.15 1.67 3.64
C MET A 1 -10.77 2.37 4.93
N HIS A 2 -10.66 1.68 6.08
CA HIS A 2 -10.29 2.33 7.35
C HIS A 2 -8.93 3.06 7.29
N ARG A 3 -7.95 2.46 6.60
CA ARG A 3 -6.63 3.07 6.32
C ARG A 3 -6.66 4.40 5.57
N ILE A 4 -7.73 4.70 4.82
CA ILE A 4 -7.90 5.95 4.06
C ILE A 4 -8.72 6.95 4.88
N LEU A 5 -9.75 6.44 5.56
CA LEU A 5 -10.76 7.25 6.24
C LEU A 5 -10.17 8.03 7.43
N ILE A 6 -9.31 7.40 8.22
CA ILE A 6 -8.65 8.06 9.36
C ILE A 6 -7.74 9.21 8.89
N PRO A 7 -6.77 9.00 7.99
CA PRO A 7 -5.93 10.10 7.49
C PRO A 7 -6.71 11.25 6.86
N THR A 8 -7.77 10.93 6.10
CA THR A 8 -8.58 11.96 5.46
C THR A 8 -9.32 12.81 6.49
N LEU A 9 -9.91 12.18 7.51
CA LEU A 9 -10.51 12.91 8.62
C LEU A 9 -9.44 13.72 9.38
N SER A 10 -8.29 13.15 9.70
CA SER A 10 -7.20 13.88 10.36
C SER A 10 -6.78 15.13 9.58
N LYS A 11 -6.71 15.06 8.24
CA LYS A 11 -6.42 16.22 7.37
C LYS A 11 -7.53 17.27 7.41
N LEU A 12 -8.80 16.86 7.39
CA LEU A 12 -9.95 17.77 7.46
C LEU A 12 -10.09 18.47 8.82
N LEU A 13 -9.59 17.83 9.88
CA LEU A 13 -9.69 18.30 11.27
C LEU A 13 -8.47 19.08 11.76
N ARG A 14 -7.49 19.31 10.89
CA ARG A 14 -6.23 19.98 11.22
C ARG A 14 -6.46 21.37 11.84
N ASP A 15 -7.43 22.11 11.32
CA ASP A 15 -7.66 23.50 11.73
C ASP A 15 -8.58 23.61 12.95
N ASP A 16 -9.56 22.70 13.08
CA ASP A 16 -10.48 22.68 14.22
C ASP A 16 -10.97 21.25 14.54
N PRO A 17 -10.27 20.54 15.44
CA PRO A 17 -10.60 19.15 15.78
C PRO A 17 -11.92 19.02 16.54
N THR A 18 -12.42 20.08 17.17
CA THR A 18 -13.68 20.04 17.93
C THR A 18 -14.91 19.91 17.03
N LYS A 19 -14.78 20.27 15.74
CA LYS A 19 -15.88 20.28 14.75
C LYS A 19 -15.92 19.02 13.90
N TRP A 20 -15.36 17.91 14.37
CA TRP A 20 -15.26 16.68 13.59
C TRP A 20 -16.58 16.11 13.08
N PHE A 21 -17.62 16.23 13.89
CA PHE A 21 -18.98 15.81 13.55
C PHE A 21 -19.52 16.49 12.27
N LYS A 22 -19.04 17.70 11.93
CA LYS A 22 -19.45 18.40 10.70
C LYS A 22 -18.94 17.72 9.43
N HIS A 23 -17.79 17.05 9.52
CA HIS A 23 -17.13 16.42 8.37
C HIS A 23 -17.58 14.98 8.15
N VAL A 24 -18.06 14.29 9.19
CA VAL A 24 -18.52 12.88 9.12
C VAL A 24 -19.58 12.67 8.04
N SER A 25 -20.63 13.51 8.03
CA SER A 25 -21.72 13.39 7.07
C SER A 25 -21.26 13.57 5.62
N ASN A 26 -20.28 14.45 5.39
CA ASN A 26 -19.74 14.68 4.05
C ASN A 26 -18.86 13.51 3.60
N VAL A 27 -17.99 13.01 4.47
CA VAL A 27 -17.14 11.86 4.19
C VAL A 27 -17.98 10.61 3.93
N GLN A 28 -18.98 10.32 4.78
CA GLN A 28 -19.89 9.20 4.62
C GLN A 28 -20.63 9.25 3.28
N ARG A 29 -21.13 10.43 2.91
CA ARG A 29 -21.81 10.65 1.63
C ARG A 29 -20.88 10.38 0.45
N ILE A 30 -19.64 10.88 0.49
CA ILE A 30 -18.72 10.69 -0.63
C ILE A 30 -18.34 9.21 -0.76
N ILE A 31 -18.02 8.53 0.34
CA ILE A 31 -17.69 7.10 0.33
C ILE A 31 -18.84 6.28 -0.24
N ASN A 32 -20.07 6.53 0.19
CA ASN A 32 -21.23 5.77 -0.28
C ASN A 32 -21.60 6.06 -1.72
N SER A 33 -21.19 7.21 -2.25
CA SER A 33 -21.35 7.58 -3.67
C SER A 33 -20.12 7.31 -4.54
N SER A 34 -19.03 6.79 -3.96
CA SER A 34 -17.81 6.49 -4.70
C SER A 34 -17.93 5.11 -5.32
N THR A 35 -17.67 5.02 -6.63
CA THR A 35 -17.74 3.76 -7.38
C THR A 35 -16.56 2.88 -7.02
N SER A 36 -16.82 1.60 -6.74
CA SER A 36 -15.75 0.61 -6.61
C SER A 36 -15.43 0.02 -7.98
N SER A 37 -14.15 0.01 -8.37
CA SER A 37 -13.72 -0.57 -9.65
C SER A 37 -14.07 -2.05 -9.79
N LYS A 38 -14.16 -2.78 -8.67
CA LYS A 38 -14.48 -4.22 -8.66
C LYS A 38 -15.95 -4.50 -8.93
N THR A 39 -16.84 -3.69 -8.37
CA THR A 39 -18.29 -3.89 -8.48
C THR A 39 -18.91 -3.05 -9.60
N ARG A 40 -18.21 -2.02 -10.08
CA ARG A 40 -18.72 -0.97 -10.99
C ARG A 40 -19.89 -0.14 -10.45
N TYR A 41 -20.33 -0.43 -9.23
CA TYR A 41 -21.43 0.24 -8.54
C TYR A 41 -20.94 0.88 -7.24
N THR A 42 -21.62 1.94 -6.81
CA THR A 42 -21.42 2.57 -5.50
C THR A 42 -22.12 1.75 -4.41
N PRO A 43 -21.64 1.80 -3.15
CA PRO A 43 -22.34 1.17 -2.03
C PRO A 43 -23.80 1.62 -1.91
N PHE A 44 -24.09 2.90 -2.18
CA PHE A 44 -25.45 3.43 -2.18
C PHE A 44 -26.31 2.81 -3.28
N GLU A 45 -25.81 2.73 -4.53
CA GLU A 45 -26.54 2.10 -5.63
C GLU A 45 -26.82 0.63 -5.36
N LEU A 46 -25.87 -0.09 -4.76
CA LEU A 46 -26.06 -1.49 -4.40
C LEU A 46 -27.16 -1.68 -3.36
N MET A 47 -27.29 -0.74 -2.42
CA MET A 47 -28.28 -0.81 -1.35
C MET A 47 -29.65 -0.27 -1.77
N MET A 48 -29.68 0.79 -2.56
CA MET A 48 -30.89 1.57 -2.88
C MET A 48 -31.39 1.38 -4.31
N GLY A 49 -30.64 0.67 -5.16
CA GLY A 49 -30.97 0.45 -6.58
C GLY A 49 -30.94 1.72 -7.45
N SER A 50 -30.49 2.85 -6.91
CA SER A 50 -30.53 4.15 -7.59
C SER A 50 -29.30 5.00 -7.26
N LYS A 51 -28.97 5.96 -8.13
CA LYS A 51 -27.80 6.83 -7.94
C LYS A 51 -28.05 7.85 -6.83
N MET A 52 -27.05 8.06 -5.98
CA MET A 52 -27.10 9.08 -4.94
C MET A 52 -27.04 10.48 -5.57
N LYS A 53 -28.00 11.36 -5.27
CA LYS A 53 -27.96 12.77 -5.66
C LYS A 53 -27.10 13.55 -4.68
N ASN A 54 -25.89 13.93 -5.09
CA ASN A 54 -24.96 14.67 -4.24
C ASN A 54 -24.67 16.06 -4.80
N LYS A 55 -24.57 17.06 -3.91
CA LYS A 55 -23.89 18.32 -4.22
C LYS A 55 -22.40 18.02 -4.29
N GLU A 56 -21.71 18.52 -5.31
CA GLU A 56 -20.29 18.26 -5.50
C GLU A 56 -19.47 18.96 -4.40
N ASP A 57 -19.02 18.19 -3.41
CA ASP A 57 -18.07 18.65 -2.41
C ASP A 57 -16.65 18.28 -2.88
N VAL A 58 -16.15 19.07 -3.84
CA VAL A 58 -14.93 18.80 -4.62
C VAL A 58 -13.72 18.57 -3.70
N LYS A 59 -13.56 19.40 -2.66
CA LYS A 59 -12.42 19.37 -1.75
C LYS A 59 -12.29 18.05 -0.98
N VAL A 60 -13.39 17.52 -0.45
CA VAL A 60 -13.35 16.27 0.32
C VAL A 60 -13.11 15.06 -0.61
N LYS A 61 -13.62 15.13 -1.84
CA LYS A 61 -13.39 14.11 -2.86
C LYS A 61 -11.92 14.05 -3.29
N GLU A 62 -11.28 15.20 -3.49
CA GLU A 62 -9.85 15.29 -3.80
C GLU A 62 -8.99 14.71 -2.68
N LEU A 63 -9.25 15.10 -1.43
CA LEU A 63 -8.52 14.58 -0.27
C LEU A 63 -8.67 13.06 -0.11
N LEU A 64 -9.88 12.53 -0.33
CA LEU A 64 -10.11 11.08 -0.32
C LEU A 64 -9.35 10.37 -1.44
N HIS A 65 -9.27 10.98 -2.63
CA HIS A 65 -8.55 10.41 -3.75
C HIS A 65 -7.03 10.43 -3.52
N GLU A 66 -6.50 11.53 -2.98
CA GLU A 66 -5.09 11.65 -2.59
C GLU A 66 -4.71 10.55 -1.58
N GLU A 67 -5.49 10.38 -0.51
CA GLU A 67 -5.25 9.34 0.50
C GLU A 67 -5.36 7.92 -0.07
N TYR A 68 -6.27 7.70 -1.03
CA TYR A 68 -6.36 6.44 -1.74
C TYR A 68 -5.08 6.15 -2.54
N LEU A 69 -4.56 7.13 -3.28
CA LEU A 69 -3.32 6.98 -4.05
C LEU A 69 -2.11 6.76 -3.13
N ASN A 70 -2.01 7.52 -2.04
CA ASN A 70 -0.93 7.36 -1.04
C ASN A 70 -0.93 5.95 -0.45
N HIS A 71 -2.11 5.41 -0.14
CA HIS A 71 -2.22 4.04 0.35
C HIS A 71 -1.73 3.01 -0.67
N LEU A 72 -2.10 3.15 -1.95
CA LEU A 72 -1.64 2.24 -3.01
C LEU A 72 -0.12 2.31 -3.21
N MET A 73 0.45 3.52 -3.15
CA MET A 73 1.90 3.72 -3.24
C MET A 73 2.62 3.05 -2.08
N GLN A 74 2.10 3.21 -0.85
CA GLN A 74 2.66 2.57 0.32
C GLN A 74 2.63 1.03 0.22
N GLU A 75 1.50 0.44 -0.20
CA GLU A 75 1.42 -1.02 -0.40
C GLU A 75 2.42 -1.50 -1.45
N ARG A 76 2.59 -0.75 -2.54
CA ARG A 76 3.58 -1.06 -3.58
C ARG A 76 5.00 -1.01 -3.05
N ASP A 77 5.32 -0.03 -2.22
CA ASP A 77 6.66 0.13 -1.65
C ASP A 77 6.95 -0.93 -0.58
N GLU A 78 5.97 -1.29 0.23
CA GLU A 78 6.04 -2.43 1.15
C GLU A 78 6.35 -3.73 0.37
N MET A 79 5.61 -4.03 -0.70
CA MET A 79 5.87 -5.19 -1.57
C MET A 79 7.26 -5.14 -2.23
N SER A 80 7.67 -3.97 -2.72
CA SER A 80 8.99 -3.80 -3.35
C SER A 80 10.12 -4.01 -2.35
N ASN A 81 9.95 -3.53 -1.11
CA ASN A 81 10.94 -3.71 -0.07
C ASN A 81 11.03 -5.18 0.35
N ASP A 82 9.91 -5.87 0.54
CA ASP A 82 9.91 -7.29 0.89
C ASP A 82 10.59 -8.14 -0.20
N ALA A 83 10.25 -7.90 -1.48
CA ALA A 83 10.90 -8.57 -2.60
C ALA A 83 12.42 -8.34 -2.62
N LYS A 84 12.88 -7.11 -2.37
CA LYS A 84 14.31 -6.79 -2.26
C LYS A 84 14.99 -7.58 -1.15
N GLN A 85 14.38 -7.64 0.04
CA GLN A 85 14.94 -8.39 1.17
C GLN A 85 15.03 -9.89 0.87
N ASN A 86 14.02 -10.45 0.20
CA ASN A 86 14.00 -11.86 -0.18
C ASN A 86 15.09 -12.18 -1.23
N ILE A 87 15.26 -11.32 -2.24
CA ILE A 87 16.32 -11.47 -3.24
C ILE A 87 17.71 -11.38 -2.59
N LEU A 88 17.94 -10.41 -1.71
CA LEU A 88 19.21 -10.25 -0.99
C LEU A 88 19.55 -11.50 -0.16
N LYS A 89 18.59 -12.03 0.59
CA LYS A 89 18.76 -13.27 1.36
C LYS A 89 19.11 -14.47 0.47
N LEU A 90 18.44 -14.61 -0.68
CA LEU A 90 18.72 -15.66 -1.65
C LEU A 90 20.12 -15.52 -2.27
N GLN A 91 20.52 -14.31 -2.64
CA GLN A 91 21.87 -14.05 -3.16
C GLN A 91 22.95 -14.38 -2.13
N ASP A 92 22.77 -13.93 -0.89
CA ASP A 92 23.69 -14.22 0.21
C ASP A 92 23.85 -15.73 0.45
N SER A 93 22.74 -16.46 0.50
CA SER A 93 22.78 -17.92 0.67
C SER A 93 23.50 -18.61 -0.50
N THR A 94 23.27 -18.14 -1.73
CA THR A 94 23.91 -18.68 -2.94
C THR A 94 25.41 -18.41 -2.93
N ILE A 95 25.83 -17.18 -2.61
CA ILE A 95 27.25 -16.80 -2.51
C ILE A 95 27.95 -17.62 -1.43
N ARG A 96 27.32 -17.80 -0.26
CA ARG A 96 27.85 -18.65 0.81
C ARG A 96 28.04 -20.09 0.34
N HIS A 97 27.03 -20.65 -0.34
CA HIS A 97 27.10 -22.01 -0.88
C HIS A 97 28.23 -22.16 -1.91
N SER A 98 28.32 -21.25 -2.89
CA SER A 98 29.38 -21.27 -3.90
C SER A 98 30.78 -21.13 -3.29
N ARG A 99 30.97 -20.27 -2.28
CA ARG A 99 32.25 -20.14 -1.56
C ARG A 99 32.62 -21.43 -0.84
N SER A 100 31.66 -22.08 -0.18
CA SER A 100 31.86 -23.37 0.49
C SER A 100 32.31 -24.47 -0.50
N LEU A 101 31.64 -24.56 -1.66
CA LEU A 101 32.03 -25.50 -2.71
C LEU A 101 33.46 -25.25 -3.23
N ARG A 102 33.84 -23.98 -3.43
CA ARG A 102 35.21 -23.62 -3.86
C ARG A 102 36.26 -24.02 -2.82
N LEU A 103 35.99 -23.77 -1.54
CA LEU A 103 36.88 -24.18 -0.44
C LEU A 103 37.03 -25.71 -0.38
N SER A 104 35.93 -26.44 -0.51
CA SER A 104 35.96 -27.91 -0.55
C SER A 104 36.74 -28.45 -1.75
N CYS A 105 36.61 -27.83 -2.93
CA CYS A 105 37.38 -28.20 -4.12
C CYS A 105 38.89 -27.95 -3.92
N HIS A 106 39.26 -26.80 -3.37
CA HIS A 106 40.66 -26.45 -3.08
C HIS A 106 41.30 -27.40 -2.05
N LEU A 107 40.55 -27.82 -1.02
CA LEU A 107 41.01 -28.81 -0.05
C LEU A 107 41.16 -30.23 -0.63
N LYS A 108 40.35 -30.60 -1.64
CA LYS A 108 40.43 -31.91 -2.30
C LYS A 108 41.59 -32.03 -3.29
N TYR A 109 42.03 -30.92 -3.90
CA TYR A 109 43.16 -30.89 -4.84
C TYR A 109 44.19 -29.84 -4.41
N PRO A 110 44.96 -30.08 -3.33
CA PRO A 110 46.00 -29.15 -2.93
C PRO A 110 47.05 -29.09 -4.04
N VAL A 111 47.29 -27.89 -4.57
CA VAL A 111 48.36 -27.64 -5.53
C VAL A 111 49.67 -27.96 -4.81
N ARG A 112 50.30 -29.10 -5.13
CA ARG A 112 51.67 -29.39 -4.68
C ARG A 112 52.59 -28.44 -5.42
N ASP A 113 53.16 -27.47 -4.70
CA ASP A 113 54.26 -26.66 -5.20
C ASP A 113 55.36 -27.60 -5.70
N ARG A 114 55.71 -27.46 -6.99
CA ARG A 114 56.87 -28.15 -7.57
C ARG A 114 58.11 -27.33 -7.22
N SER A 115 58.86 -27.82 -6.25
CA SER A 115 60.28 -27.46 -6.05
C SER A 115 61.15 -28.02 -7.17
#